data_AF-A0A202FGB0-F1
#
_entry.id   AF-A0A202FGB0-F1
#
_cell.length_a   1.000
_cell.length_b   1.000
_cell.length_c   1.000
_cell.angle_alpha   90.00
_cell.angle_beta   90.00
_cell.angle_gamma   90.00
#
_symmetry.space_group_name_H-M   'P 1'
#
loop_
_entity.id
_entity.type
_entity.pdbx_description
1 polymer ?
#
loop_
_entity_poly.entity_id
_entity_poly.type
_entity_poly.pdbx_seq_one_letter_code
_entity_poly.pdbx_strand_id
1 'polypeptide(L)'
;MTKIANISLDIRKNNTVDNEPIILRQGESDVIIEATISNGGDENLQINFATFVAKKPDGTIVSNDPANVNGNVISYPVSKHLTESVGKIQDAYFMINNQITTCGFDISIIPSVQLDDTSVNYISGLENINKFLKSTEADWLGRIQKMKSQIAGLNIPDEFKLLMDKALSDAKAQYQPAIDAAEENVESIAADLAAKKVDLENNSDELNVTITSIKAQVASVNSFLDNIQKQIIEANTSFTADQQAKVSQLISDVQKKLTDSIASMQTKFESDSKDLKSQSDQVIADLKNSSNAAIKDMQSNQSTAMAKVNQDISNANISIKQLQESAVSKASPLSSVDKPQLTQDANWDDYANSGVYLVLGASGGNNIPIGAGTTWGYLMVLNGSPSGGAVQIYYDCVDTPVALYMRGTRGDPLAWSSWIKLTTLDSLNGKTITGKDSAGKDISIKITGIS
;
A
#
# COMPACT_ATOMS: atom_id res chain seq x y z
N MET A 1 -77.07 -15.97 -4.14
CA MET A 1 -77.77 -14.94 -3.32
C MET A 1 -77.51 -13.65 -4.09
N THR A 2 -78.54 -13.02 -4.66
CA THR A 2 -78.31 -11.91 -5.59
C THR A 2 -77.72 -10.71 -4.84
N LYS A 3 -76.54 -10.26 -5.26
CA LYS A 3 -75.87 -9.09 -4.69
C LYS A 3 -76.45 -7.83 -5.32
N ILE A 4 -76.71 -6.80 -4.52
CA ILE A 4 -77.18 -5.50 -5.02
C ILE A 4 -76.06 -4.48 -4.82
N ALA A 5 -75.63 -3.83 -5.90
CA ALA A 5 -74.68 -2.74 -5.90
C ALA A 5 -75.44 -1.42 -6.10
N ASN A 6 -75.52 -0.61 -5.05
CA ASN A 6 -76.25 0.64 -5.08
C ASN A 6 -75.36 1.78 -5.52
N ILE A 7 -75.81 2.56 -6.50
CA ILE A 7 -75.15 3.78 -6.96
C ILE A 7 -76.17 4.91 -7.10
N SER A 8 -75.68 6.14 -7.02
CA SER A 8 -76.43 7.35 -7.32
C SER A 8 -75.85 7.99 -8.57
N LEU A 9 -76.72 8.46 -9.47
CA LEU A 9 -76.30 9.10 -10.71
C LEU A 9 -77.09 10.39 -10.93
N ASP A 10 -76.47 11.38 -11.57
CA ASP A 10 -77.11 12.65 -11.94
C ASP A 10 -77.16 12.80 -13.47
N ILE A 11 -78.34 13.12 -14.00
CA ILE A 11 -78.50 13.38 -15.44
C ILE A 11 -78.00 14.77 -15.86
N ARG A 12 -77.90 15.73 -14.93
CA ARG A 12 -77.38 17.07 -15.22
C ARG A 12 -75.86 17.13 -15.24
N LYS A 13 -75.19 16.12 -14.66
CA LYS A 13 -73.72 15.99 -14.61
C LYS A 13 -73.04 17.18 -13.90
N ASN A 14 -73.79 17.89 -13.05
CA ASN A 14 -73.33 19.12 -12.41
C ASN A 14 -72.58 18.86 -11.11
N ASN A 15 -72.81 17.70 -10.49
CA ASN A 15 -72.16 17.28 -9.25
C ASN A 15 -71.37 15.99 -9.49
N THR A 16 -70.18 15.89 -8.92
CA THR A 16 -69.48 14.61 -8.78
C THR A 16 -70.26 13.77 -7.78
N VAL A 17 -70.83 12.66 -8.22
CA VAL A 17 -71.53 11.72 -7.35
C VAL A 17 -70.54 10.64 -6.93
N ASP A 18 -70.12 10.67 -5.67
CA ASP A 18 -69.20 9.67 -5.11
C ASP A 18 -69.96 8.36 -4.88
N ASN A 19 -69.70 7.39 -5.76
CA ASN A 19 -70.24 6.04 -5.66
C ASN A 19 -69.21 5.09 -5.04
N GLU A 20 -69.69 4.09 -4.30
CA GLU A 20 -68.83 2.97 -3.92
C GLU A 20 -68.35 2.23 -5.18
N PRO A 21 -67.09 1.74 -5.19
CA PRO A 21 -66.57 1.02 -6.35
C PRO A 21 -67.39 -0.23 -6.63
N ILE A 22 -67.95 -0.33 -7.84
CA ILE A 22 -68.59 -1.58 -8.29
C ILE A 22 -67.47 -2.55 -8.67
N ILE A 23 -67.35 -3.62 -7.87
CA ILE A 23 -66.39 -4.71 -8.11
C ILE A 23 -67.17 -5.98 -8.43
N LEU A 24 -66.91 -6.52 -9.62
CA LEU A 24 -67.47 -7.75 -10.17
C LEU A 24 -66.36 -8.76 -10.45
N ARG A 25 -66.69 -10.05 -10.48
CA ARG A 25 -65.79 -11.12 -10.91
C ARG A 25 -66.07 -11.53 -12.34
N GLN A 26 -65.06 -12.08 -13.00
CA GLN A 26 -65.21 -12.63 -14.34
C GLN A 26 -66.30 -13.72 -14.38
N GLY A 27 -67.29 -13.58 -15.27
CA GLY A 27 -68.43 -14.49 -15.39
C GLY A 27 -69.55 -14.33 -14.35
N GLU A 28 -69.46 -13.35 -13.45
CA GLU A 28 -70.47 -13.09 -12.42
C GLU A 28 -71.75 -12.51 -13.07
N SER A 29 -72.91 -13.08 -12.74
CA SER A 29 -74.22 -12.66 -13.28
C SER A 29 -75.32 -12.58 -12.23
N ASP A 30 -75.00 -12.87 -10.96
CA ASP A 30 -75.90 -12.78 -9.82
C ASP A 30 -75.79 -11.43 -9.10
N VAL A 31 -75.48 -10.36 -9.84
CA VAL A 31 -75.41 -8.98 -9.34
C VAL A 31 -76.44 -8.11 -10.03
N ILE A 32 -77.10 -7.23 -9.27
CA ILE A 32 -77.94 -6.15 -9.80
C ILE A 32 -77.28 -4.83 -9.46
N ILE A 33 -77.05 -3.99 -10.46
CA ILE A 33 -76.65 -2.58 -10.27
C ILE A 33 -77.94 -1.77 -10.13
N GLU A 34 -78.16 -1.19 -8.97
CA GLU A 34 -79.32 -0.36 -8.68
C GLU A 34 -78.89 1.11 -8.64
N ALA A 35 -79.32 1.87 -9.65
CA ALA A 35 -78.98 3.26 -9.81
C ALA A 35 -80.16 4.16 -9.42
N THR A 36 -79.98 4.93 -8.36
CA THR A 36 -80.91 6.02 -8.00
C THR A 36 -80.59 7.25 -8.84
N ILE A 37 -81.55 7.67 -9.66
CA ILE A 37 -81.38 8.78 -10.58
C ILE A 37 -81.84 10.08 -9.92
N SER A 38 -80.94 11.06 -9.92
CA SER A 38 -81.19 12.43 -9.52
C SER A 38 -81.28 13.34 -10.74
N ASN A 39 -82.22 14.29 -10.71
CA ASN A 39 -82.41 15.32 -11.74
C ASN A 39 -82.12 16.72 -11.16
N GLY A 40 -81.03 16.86 -10.40
CA GLY A 40 -80.69 18.12 -9.72
C GLY A 40 -81.83 18.80 -8.95
N GLY A 41 -82.75 18.01 -8.36
CA GLY A 41 -83.90 18.50 -7.58
C GLY A 41 -85.23 18.71 -8.33
N ASP A 42 -85.35 18.32 -9.60
CA ASP A 42 -86.60 18.46 -10.38
C ASP A 42 -87.39 17.14 -10.45
N GLU A 43 -88.60 17.15 -9.89
CA GLU A 43 -89.48 15.99 -9.64
C GLU A 43 -90.17 15.44 -10.90
N ASN A 44 -90.04 16.10 -12.06
CA ASN A 44 -90.84 15.79 -13.26
C ASN A 44 -90.19 14.80 -14.26
N LEU A 45 -89.01 14.22 -13.97
CA LEU A 45 -88.39 13.26 -14.88
C LEU A 45 -89.11 11.91 -14.82
N GLN A 46 -89.95 11.64 -15.82
CA GLN A 46 -90.54 10.31 -16.02
C GLN A 46 -89.55 9.40 -16.76
N ILE A 47 -89.03 8.40 -16.05
CA ILE A 47 -88.21 7.34 -16.63
C ILE A 47 -89.18 6.22 -17.03
N ASN A 48 -89.43 6.04 -18.33
CA ASN A 48 -90.30 4.97 -18.83
C ASN A 48 -89.48 3.77 -19.33
N PHE A 49 -88.25 4.03 -19.75
CA PHE A 49 -87.34 3.05 -20.32
C PHE A 49 -85.90 3.46 -20.05
N ALA A 50 -85.04 2.49 -19.76
CA ALA A 50 -83.61 2.70 -19.61
C ALA A 50 -82.81 1.55 -20.21
N THR A 51 -81.68 1.86 -20.82
CA THR A 51 -80.69 0.88 -21.26
C THR A 51 -79.32 1.16 -20.68
N PHE A 52 -78.57 0.10 -20.43
CA PHE A 52 -77.19 0.14 -19.97
C PHE A 52 -76.23 0.19 -21.16
N VAL A 53 -75.18 1.00 -21.02
CA VAL A 53 -74.10 1.12 -22.00
C VAL A 53 -72.75 1.14 -21.29
N ALA A 54 -71.82 0.32 -21.78
CA ALA A 54 -70.45 0.26 -21.28
C ALA A 54 -69.46 -0.21 -22.35
N LYS A 55 -68.24 0.33 -22.28
CA LYS A 55 -67.12 -0.17 -23.07
C LYS A 55 -66.32 -1.18 -22.23
N LYS A 56 -66.25 -2.42 -22.70
CA LYS A 56 -65.53 -3.50 -22.02
C LYS A 56 -64.00 -3.31 -22.10
N PRO A 57 -63.23 -3.95 -21.20
CA PRO A 57 -61.77 -3.88 -21.22
C PRO A 57 -61.13 -4.43 -22.51
N ASP A 58 -61.80 -5.38 -23.18
CA ASP A 58 -61.38 -5.96 -24.47
C ASP A 58 -61.64 -5.02 -25.67
N GLY A 59 -62.22 -3.84 -25.44
CA GLY A 59 -62.53 -2.84 -26.47
C GLY A 59 -63.91 -2.99 -27.11
N THR A 60 -64.64 -4.08 -26.85
CA THR A 60 -66.02 -4.28 -27.32
C THR A 60 -67.02 -3.52 -26.44
N ILE A 61 -68.27 -3.37 -26.91
CA ILE A 61 -69.26 -2.50 -26.28
C ILE A 61 -70.50 -3.32 -25.92
N VAL A 62 -70.96 -3.18 -24.68
CA VAL A 62 -72.32 -3.55 -24.27
C VAL A 62 -73.20 -2.32 -24.49
N SER A 63 -74.27 -2.44 -25.27
CA SER A 63 -75.13 -1.32 -25.62
C SER A 63 -76.57 -1.78 -25.79
N ASN A 64 -77.51 -0.92 -25.42
CA ASN A 64 -78.95 -1.19 -25.45
C ASN A 64 -79.40 -2.37 -24.57
N ASP A 65 -78.59 -2.71 -23.56
CA ASP A 65 -78.93 -3.75 -22.60
C ASP A 65 -80.11 -3.26 -21.74
N PRO A 66 -81.26 -3.96 -21.72
CA PRO A 66 -82.45 -3.45 -21.05
C PRO A 66 -82.27 -3.43 -19.53
N ALA A 67 -82.67 -2.32 -18.91
CA ALA A 67 -82.74 -2.20 -17.46
C ALA A 67 -84.19 -2.04 -17.00
N ASN A 68 -84.49 -2.53 -15.80
CA ASN A 68 -85.81 -2.37 -15.20
C ASN A 68 -85.92 -0.99 -14.57
N VAL A 69 -87.07 -0.33 -14.74
CA VAL A 69 -87.30 1.01 -14.21
C VAL A 69 -88.46 0.96 -13.22
N ASN A 70 -88.24 1.50 -12.02
CA ASN A 70 -89.26 1.68 -11.00
C ASN A 70 -89.13 3.08 -10.39
N GLY A 71 -89.96 4.03 -10.88
CA GLY A 71 -89.86 5.43 -10.47
C GLY A 71 -88.53 6.06 -10.91
N ASN A 72 -87.75 6.55 -9.94
CA ASN A 72 -86.42 7.13 -10.19
C ASN A 72 -85.28 6.12 -10.03
N VAL A 73 -85.58 4.83 -9.82
CA VAL A 73 -84.58 3.78 -9.65
C VAL A 73 -84.51 2.92 -10.92
N ILE A 74 -83.30 2.73 -11.42
CA ILE A 74 -82.98 1.85 -12.54
C ILE A 74 -82.24 0.64 -11.99
N SER A 75 -82.80 -0.56 -12.16
CA SER A 75 -82.19 -1.82 -11.74
C SER A 75 -81.70 -2.58 -12.97
N TYR A 76 -80.38 -2.69 -13.12
CA TYR A 76 -79.74 -3.43 -14.20
C TYR A 76 -79.22 -4.78 -13.68
N PRO A 77 -79.82 -5.90 -14.09
CA PRO A 77 -79.24 -7.22 -13.85
C PRO A 77 -77.95 -7.35 -14.68
N VAL A 78 -76.82 -7.55 -14.01
CA VAL A 78 -75.51 -7.64 -14.67
C VAL A 78 -75.52 -8.82 -15.64
N SER A 79 -75.36 -8.49 -16.92
CA SER A 79 -75.23 -9.49 -17.97
C SER A 79 -73.89 -10.21 -17.84
N LYS A 80 -73.89 -11.54 -18.02
CA LYS A 80 -72.66 -12.33 -18.06
C LYS A 80 -71.66 -11.76 -19.08
N HIS A 81 -72.18 -11.25 -20.20
CA HIS A 81 -71.41 -10.63 -21.28
C HIS A 81 -70.61 -9.40 -20.85
N LEU A 82 -71.12 -8.62 -19.88
CA LEU A 82 -70.39 -7.49 -19.32
C LEU A 82 -69.12 -7.95 -18.59
N THR A 83 -69.21 -9.11 -17.92
CA THR A 83 -68.17 -9.65 -17.04
C THR A 83 -67.21 -10.65 -17.69
N GLU A 84 -67.29 -10.85 -19.01
CA GLU A 84 -66.43 -11.81 -19.72
C GLU A 84 -64.95 -11.41 -19.72
N SER A 85 -64.68 -10.10 -19.74
CA SER A 85 -63.33 -9.55 -19.89
C SER A 85 -62.86 -8.87 -18.61
N VAL A 86 -61.71 -9.31 -18.09
CA VAL A 86 -61.08 -8.75 -16.89
C VAL A 86 -60.51 -7.37 -17.19
N GLY A 87 -60.73 -6.42 -16.28
CA GLY A 87 -60.17 -5.07 -16.36
C GLY A 87 -61.12 -4.00 -15.83
N LYS A 88 -60.80 -2.74 -16.14
CA LYS A 88 -61.61 -1.59 -15.75
C LYS A 88 -62.51 -1.16 -16.90
N ILE A 89 -63.78 -0.96 -16.59
CA ILE A 89 -64.75 -0.28 -17.43
C ILE A 89 -64.84 1.14 -16.91
N GLN A 90 -64.54 2.10 -17.78
CA GLN A 90 -64.63 3.53 -17.51
C GLN A 90 -65.85 4.10 -18.20
N ASP A 91 -66.49 5.08 -17.56
CA ASP A 91 -67.63 5.83 -18.12
C ASP A 91 -68.83 4.96 -18.53
N ALA A 92 -69.17 3.93 -17.75
CA ALA A 92 -70.45 3.23 -17.94
C ALA A 92 -71.62 4.17 -17.61
N TYR A 93 -72.74 4.08 -18.34
CA TYR A 93 -73.88 4.98 -18.13
C TYR A 93 -75.21 4.32 -18.49
N PHE A 94 -76.30 4.95 -18.03
CA PHE A 94 -77.65 4.61 -18.47
C PHE A 94 -78.16 5.63 -19.48
N MET A 95 -78.76 5.12 -20.55
CA MET A 95 -79.53 5.90 -21.52
C MET A 95 -81.01 5.82 -21.16
N ILE A 96 -81.61 6.93 -20.79
CA ILE A 96 -83.00 7.06 -20.37
C ILE A 96 -83.85 7.54 -21.55
N ASN A 97 -84.95 6.84 -21.81
CA ASN A 97 -85.93 7.12 -22.86
C ASN A 97 -85.30 7.33 -24.25
N ASN A 98 -84.12 6.73 -24.51
CA ASN A 98 -83.30 6.94 -25.72
C ASN A 98 -82.93 8.41 -26.03
N GLN A 99 -82.92 9.28 -25.00
CA GLN A 99 -82.73 10.71 -25.18
C GLN A 99 -81.69 11.30 -24.23
N ILE A 100 -81.61 10.83 -22.99
CA ILE A 100 -80.80 11.45 -21.93
C ILE A 100 -79.82 10.42 -21.38
N THR A 101 -78.56 10.81 -21.17
CA THR A 101 -77.55 9.97 -20.52
C THR A 101 -77.28 10.43 -19.09
N THR A 102 -77.11 9.47 -18.19
CA THR A 102 -76.60 9.75 -16.84
C THR A 102 -75.14 10.22 -16.87
N CYS A 103 -74.61 10.68 -15.73
CA CYS A 103 -73.16 10.71 -15.52
C CYS A 103 -72.56 9.29 -15.63
N GLY A 104 -71.28 9.25 -16.01
CA GLY A 104 -70.51 8.02 -16.09
C GLY A 104 -70.18 7.46 -14.70
N PHE A 105 -70.00 6.15 -14.61
CA PHE A 105 -69.48 5.48 -13.43
C PHE A 105 -68.56 4.33 -13.83
N ASP A 106 -67.65 3.97 -12.91
CA ASP A 106 -66.62 2.97 -13.17
C ASP A 106 -67.00 1.61 -12.58
N ILE A 107 -66.64 0.55 -13.31
CA ILE A 107 -66.80 -0.84 -12.87
C ILE A 107 -65.45 -1.54 -12.99
N SER A 108 -65.05 -2.28 -11.96
CA SER A 108 -63.84 -3.11 -11.98
C SER A 108 -64.20 -4.59 -12.02
N ILE A 109 -63.75 -5.29 -13.07
CA ILE A 109 -63.92 -6.73 -13.23
C ILE A 109 -62.59 -7.40 -12.88
N ILE A 110 -62.59 -8.19 -11.80
CA ILE A 110 -61.43 -8.95 -11.35
C ILE A 110 -61.49 -10.40 -11.83
N PRO A 111 -60.34 -11.08 -12.00
CA PRO A 111 -60.32 -12.49 -12.38
C PRO A 111 -61.14 -13.36 -11.42
N SER A 112 -61.91 -14.29 -11.99
CA SER A 112 -62.54 -15.38 -11.23
C SER A 112 -61.61 -16.60 -11.20
N VAL A 113 -61.85 -17.52 -10.28
CA VAL A 113 -61.14 -18.82 -10.21
C VAL A 113 -61.65 -19.84 -11.23
N GLN A 114 -62.76 -19.54 -11.93
CA GLN A 114 -63.27 -20.31 -13.06
C GLN A 114 -63.06 -19.54 -14.36
N LEU A 115 -62.27 -20.14 -15.26
CA LEU A 115 -62.11 -19.72 -16.65
C LEU A 115 -63.33 -20.23 -17.42
N ASP A 116 -64.20 -19.35 -17.91
CA ASP A 116 -65.31 -19.76 -18.75
C ASP A 116 -64.88 -19.74 -20.22
N ASP A 117 -65.13 -20.89 -20.87
CA ASP A 117 -64.85 -21.16 -22.27
C ASP A 117 -65.85 -20.42 -23.18
N THR A 118 -65.33 -19.96 -24.32
CA THR A 118 -66.04 -19.49 -25.53
C THR A 118 -66.90 -18.22 -25.43
N SER A 119 -66.32 -17.12 -25.92
CA SER A 119 -67.01 -15.90 -26.35
C SER A 119 -67.81 -16.17 -27.63
N VAL A 120 -69.14 -16.15 -27.56
CA VAL A 120 -70.01 -16.19 -28.75
C VAL A 120 -70.45 -14.75 -29.06
N ASN A 121 -70.00 -14.20 -30.19
CA ASN A 121 -70.37 -12.87 -30.64
C ASN A 121 -71.90 -12.76 -30.86
N TYR A 122 -72.60 -12.04 -29.97
CA TYR A 122 -74.02 -11.75 -30.04
C TYR A 122 -74.26 -10.33 -30.57
N ILE A 123 -75.04 -10.18 -31.64
CA ILE A 123 -75.54 -8.88 -32.12
C ILE A 123 -77.07 -8.91 -32.04
N SER A 124 -77.63 -8.45 -30.92
CA SER A 124 -79.08 -8.45 -30.65
C SER A 124 -79.90 -7.67 -31.68
N GLY A 125 -79.28 -6.78 -32.45
CA GLY A 125 -79.95 -5.92 -33.43
C GLY A 125 -80.64 -6.69 -34.57
N LEU A 126 -80.02 -7.76 -35.09
CA LEU A 126 -80.57 -8.51 -36.23
C LEU A 126 -81.79 -9.35 -35.86
N GLU A 127 -81.74 -10.00 -34.70
CA GLU A 127 -82.85 -10.81 -34.18
C GLU A 127 -84.05 -9.90 -33.81
N ASN A 128 -83.77 -8.71 -33.26
CA ASN A 128 -84.79 -7.71 -32.94
C ASN A 128 -85.42 -7.07 -34.18
N ILE A 129 -84.69 -6.88 -35.28
CA ILE A 129 -85.26 -6.37 -36.55
C ILE A 129 -86.23 -7.39 -37.16
N ASN A 130 -85.85 -8.67 -37.21
CA ASN A 130 -86.75 -9.72 -37.73
C ASN A 130 -88.00 -9.87 -36.85
N LYS A 131 -87.83 -9.78 -35.53
CA LYS A 131 -88.94 -9.80 -34.57
C LYS A 131 -89.83 -8.57 -34.69
N PHE A 132 -89.25 -7.38 -34.90
CA PHE A 132 -89.98 -6.14 -35.13
C PHE A 132 -90.81 -6.19 -36.41
N LEU A 133 -90.24 -6.65 -37.54
CA LEU A 133 -90.94 -6.79 -38.81
C LEU A 133 -92.12 -7.77 -38.69
N LYS A 134 -91.90 -8.96 -38.11
CA LYS A 134 -92.97 -9.95 -37.86
C LYS A 134 -94.05 -9.44 -36.91
N SER A 135 -93.66 -8.72 -35.85
CA SER A 135 -94.62 -8.14 -34.90
C SER A 135 -95.44 -7.01 -35.54
N THR A 136 -94.82 -6.23 -36.42
CA THR A 136 -95.48 -5.15 -37.15
C THR A 136 -96.49 -5.75 -38.13
N GLU A 137 -96.10 -6.75 -38.92
CA GLU A 137 -97.02 -7.48 -39.80
C GLU A 137 -98.23 -8.04 -39.04
N ALA A 138 -97.99 -8.69 -37.90
CA ALA A 138 -99.04 -9.24 -37.04
C ALA A 138 -99.98 -8.15 -36.45
N ASP A 139 -99.45 -7.00 -36.01
CA ASP A 139 -100.26 -5.88 -35.50
C ASP A 139 -101.14 -5.28 -36.61
N TRP A 140 -100.58 -5.06 -37.80
CA TRP A 140 -101.33 -4.55 -38.95
C TRP A 140 -102.44 -5.52 -39.40
N LEU A 141 -102.14 -6.83 -39.46
CA LEU A 141 -103.14 -7.87 -39.73
C LEU A 141 -104.25 -7.89 -38.66
N GLY A 142 -103.89 -7.77 -37.39
CA GLY A 142 -104.84 -7.72 -36.28
C GLY A 142 -105.77 -6.50 -36.35
N ARG A 143 -105.22 -5.32 -36.68
CA ARG A 143 -106.01 -4.09 -36.90
C ARG A 143 -106.98 -4.25 -38.08
N ILE A 144 -106.54 -4.84 -39.19
CA ILE A 144 -107.41 -5.12 -40.35
C ILE A 144 -108.54 -6.08 -39.98
N GLN A 145 -108.25 -7.16 -39.26
CA GLN A 145 -109.28 -8.10 -38.79
C GLN A 145 -110.28 -7.44 -37.83
N LYS A 146 -109.79 -6.60 -36.92
CA LYS A 146 -110.64 -5.84 -36.00
C LYS A 146 -111.54 -4.84 -36.72
N MET A 147 -111.03 -4.15 -37.74
CA MET A 147 -111.88 -3.31 -38.61
C MET A 147 -112.93 -4.18 -39.31
N LYS A 148 -112.54 -5.33 -39.88
CA LYS A 148 -113.48 -6.28 -40.52
C LYS A 148 -114.60 -6.75 -39.58
N SER A 149 -114.30 -7.05 -38.32
CA SER A 149 -115.31 -7.47 -37.33
C SER A 149 -116.23 -6.33 -36.91
N GLN A 150 -115.71 -5.09 -36.76
CA GLN A 150 -116.51 -3.90 -36.48
C GLN A 150 -117.47 -3.55 -37.62
N ILE A 151 -117.08 -3.85 -38.86
CA ILE A 151 -117.88 -3.62 -40.08
C ILE A 151 -118.94 -4.70 -40.26
N ALA A 152 -118.66 -5.96 -39.88
CA ALA A 152 -119.63 -7.05 -39.95
C ALA A 152 -120.88 -6.85 -39.08
N GLY A 153 -120.82 -6.00 -38.05
CA GLY A 153 -121.95 -5.64 -37.18
C GLY A 153 -122.79 -4.45 -37.65
N LEU A 154 -122.40 -3.78 -38.73
CA LEU A 154 -123.12 -2.65 -39.32
C LEU A 154 -123.84 -3.13 -40.60
N ASN A 155 -125.12 -2.76 -40.78
CA ASN A 155 -125.85 -3.07 -42.01
C ASN A 155 -125.37 -2.16 -43.15
N ILE A 156 -124.19 -2.49 -43.68
CA ILE A 156 -123.46 -1.72 -44.68
C ILE A 156 -123.89 -2.18 -46.08
N PRO A 157 -124.33 -1.25 -46.97
CA PRO A 157 -124.62 -1.56 -48.38
C PRO A 157 -123.44 -2.26 -49.07
N ASP A 158 -123.71 -3.26 -49.90
CA ASP A 158 -122.66 -4.10 -50.52
C ASP A 158 -121.62 -3.30 -51.34
N GLU A 159 -122.02 -2.16 -51.89
CA GLU A 159 -121.11 -1.22 -52.58
C GLU A 159 -120.00 -0.69 -51.67
N PHE A 160 -120.28 -0.43 -50.39
CA PHE A 160 -119.29 0.10 -49.46
C PHE A 160 -118.31 -0.99 -49.00
N LYS A 161 -118.76 -2.25 -48.90
CA LYS A 161 -117.88 -3.41 -48.67
C LYS A 161 -116.94 -3.61 -49.85
N LEU A 162 -117.45 -3.50 -51.08
CA LEU A 162 -116.66 -3.60 -52.30
C LEU A 162 -115.57 -2.51 -52.36
N LEU A 163 -115.92 -1.28 -51.97
CA LEU A 163 -114.99 -0.15 -51.89
C LEU A 163 -113.89 -0.37 -50.85
N MET A 164 -114.24 -0.97 -49.72
CA MET A 164 -113.29 -1.30 -48.66
C MET A 164 -112.35 -2.45 -49.02
N ASP A 165 -112.87 -3.53 -49.59
CA ASP A 165 -112.04 -4.64 -50.06
C ASP A 165 -111.10 -4.18 -51.18
N LYS A 166 -111.57 -3.27 -52.05
CA LYS A 166 -110.73 -2.61 -53.05
C LYS A 166 -109.64 -1.75 -52.40
N ALA A 167 -109.96 -0.90 -51.44
CA ALA A 167 -108.97 -0.06 -50.74
C ALA A 167 -107.92 -0.90 -50.01
N LEU A 168 -108.32 -2.03 -49.40
CA LEU A 168 -107.40 -2.95 -48.75
C LEU A 168 -106.49 -3.67 -49.76
N SER A 169 -107.05 -4.09 -50.90
CA SER A 169 -106.30 -4.69 -52.01
C SER A 169 -105.30 -3.70 -52.61
N ASP A 170 -105.72 -2.46 -52.83
CA ASP A 170 -104.88 -1.39 -53.38
C ASP A 170 -103.75 -1.02 -52.42
N ALA A 171 -104.03 -0.93 -51.11
CA ALA A 171 -103.00 -0.71 -50.09
C ALA A 171 -101.99 -1.87 -50.04
N LYS A 172 -102.47 -3.12 -50.07
CA LYS A 172 -101.58 -4.28 -50.15
C LYS A 172 -100.71 -4.23 -51.41
N ALA A 173 -101.29 -3.94 -52.57
CA ALA A 173 -100.56 -3.81 -53.83
C ALA A 173 -99.53 -2.67 -53.81
N GLN A 174 -99.83 -1.56 -53.11
CA GLN A 174 -98.93 -0.42 -52.98
C GLN A 174 -97.72 -0.71 -52.08
N TYR A 175 -97.92 -1.38 -50.93
CA TYR A 175 -96.87 -1.56 -49.93
C TYR A 175 -96.13 -2.89 -50.00
N GLN A 176 -96.74 -3.95 -50.54
CA GLN A 176 -96.11 -5.28 -50.61
C GLN A 176 -94.76 -5.27 -51.35
N PRO A 177 -94.60 -4.60 -52.52
CA PRO A 177 -93.31 -4.56 -53.20
C PRO A 177 -92.19 -3.92 -52.37
N ALA A 178 -92.53 -2.94 -51.53
CA ALA A 178 -91.56 -2.29 -50.64
C ALA A 178 -91.19 -3.19 -49.45
N ILE A 179 -92.13 -3.99 -48.96
CA ILE A 179 -91.89 -4.99 -47.91
C ILE A 179 -91.00 -6.12 -48.46
N ASP A 180 -91.34 -6.68 -49.63
CA ASP A 180 -90.59 -7.77 -50.26
C ASP A 180 -89.15 -7.31 -50.56
N ALA A 181 -88.96 -6.09 -51.08
CA ALA A 181 -87.63 -5.52 -51.30
C ALA A 181 -86.85 -5.27 -49.99
N ALA A 182 -87.53 -4.94 -48.89
CA ALA A 182 -86.88 -4.78 -47.59
C ALA A 182 -86.46 -6.14 -47.01
N GLU A 183 -87.28 -7.16 -47.16
CA GLU A 183 -86.96 -8.54 -46.76
C GLU A 183 -85.75 -9.07 -47.52
N GLU A 184 -85.74 -8.95 -48.86
CA GLU A 184 -84.60 -9.35 -49.71
C GLU A 184 -83.29 -8.62 -49.32
N ASN A 185 -83.37 -7.31 -49.05
CA ASN A 185 -82.20 -6.55 -48.58
C ASN A 185 -81.69 -7.04 -47.21
N VAL A 186 -82.59 -7.35 -46.26
CA VAL A 186 -82.21 -7.87 -44.94
C VAL A 186 -81.57 -9.25 -45.08
N GLU A 187 -82.12 -10.12 -45.92
CA GLU A 187 -81.55 -11.44 -46.21
C GLU A 187 -80.15 -11.33 -46.83
N SER A 188 -79.96 -10.41 -47.78
CA SER A 188 -78.65 -10.14 -48.38
C SER A 188 -77.63 -9.65 -47.34
N ILE A 189 -78.01 -8.71 -46.46
CA ILE A 189 -77.14 -8.23 -45.38
C ILE A 189 -76.80 -9.36 -44.41
N ALA A 190 -77.77 -10.20 -44.06
CA ALA A 190 -77.55 -11.32 -43.16
C ALA A 190 -76.57 -12.34 -43.76
N ALA A 191 -76.67 -12.63 -45.07
CA ALA A 191 -75.73 -13.49 -45.78
C ALA A 191 -74.31 -12.90 -45.81
N ASP A 192 -74.18 -11.61 -46.13
CA ASP A 192 -72.89 -10.90 -46.12
C ASP A 192 -72.24 -10.90 -44.73
N LEU A 193 -73.03 -10.73 -43.68
CA LEU A 193 -72.54 -10.74 -42.30
C LEU A 193 -72.10 -12.14 -41.87
N ALA A 194 -72.83 -13.18 -42.28
CA ALA A 194 -72.44 -14.56 -42.05
C ALA A 194 -71.13 -14.91 -42.76
N ALA A 195 -70.95 -14.47 -44.01
CA ALA A 195 -69.70 -14.65 -44.76
C ALA A 195 -68.51 -13.95 -44.06
N LYS A 196 -68.67 -12.68 -43.68
CA LYS A 196 -67.64 -11.92 -42.94
C LYS A 196 -67.29 -12.56 -41.60
N LYS A 197 -68.26 -13.16 -40.91
CA LYS A 197 -68.01 -13.89 -39.66
C LYS A 197 -67.06 -15.08 -39.90
N VAL A 198 -67.32 -15.87 -40.94
CA VAL A 198 -66.47 -17.00 -41.31
C VAL A 198 -65.06 -16.55 -41.70
N ASP A 199 -64.94 -15.45 -42.45
CA ASP A 199 -63.63 -14.88 -42.81
C ASP A 199 -62.83 -14.45 -41.56
N LEU A 200 -63.49 -13.85 -40.58
CA LEU A 200 -62.86 -13.45 -39.31
C LEU A 200 -62.44 -14.67 -38.47
N GLU A 201 -63.26 -15.71 -38.43
CA GLU A 201 -62.93 -16.98 -37.75
C GLU A 201 -61.68 -17.62 -38.39
N ASN A 202 -61.65 -17.74 -39.72
CA ASN A 202 -60.50 -18.27 -40.45
C ASN A 202 -59.22 -17.45 -40.20
N ASN A 203 -59.30 -16.11 -40.27
CA ASN A 203 -58.17 -15.23 -39.99
C ASN A 203 -57.68 -15.36 -38.55
N SER A 204 -58.59 -15.54 -37.59
CA SER A 204 -58.25 -15.77 -36.19
C SER A 204 -57.50 -17.09 -36.01
N ASP A 205 -57.94 -18.16 -36.68
CA ASP A 205 -57.27 -19.47 -36.64
C ASP A 205 -55.87 -19.42 -37.26
N GLU A 206 -55.71 -18.77 -38.41
CA GLU A 206 -54.40 -18.57 -39.05
C GLU A 206 -53.44 -17.76 -38.14
N LEU A 207 -53.96 -16.72 -37.48
CA LEU A 207 -53.18 -15.93 -36.54
C LEU A 207 -52.75 -16.79 -35.33
N ASN A 208 -53.64 -17.62 -34.80
CA ASN A 208 -53.33 -18.52 -33.68
C ASN A 208 -52.27 -19.57 -34.05
N VAL A 209 -52.32 -20.13 -35.26
CA VAL A 209 -51.28 -21.03 -35.79
C VAL A 209 -49.94 -20.29 -35.88
N THR A 210 -49.95 -19.07 -36.40
CA THR A 210 -48.75 -18.22 -36.52
C THR A 210 -48.14 -17.92 -35.16
N ILE A 211 -48.95 -17.51 -34.18
CA ILE A 211 -48.53 -17.26 -32.79
C ILE A 211 -47.88 -18.51 -32.18
N THR A 212 -48.49 -19.68 -32.40
CA THR A 212 -47.97 -20.96 -31.88
C THR A 212 -46.61 -21.30 -32.50
N SER A 213 -46.46 -21.11 -33.81
CA SER A 213 -45.19 -21.30 -34.51
C SER A 213 -44.10 -20.35 -34.00
N ILE A 214 -44.41 -19.06 -33.82
CA ILE A 214 -43.47 -18.08 -33.28
C ILE A 214 -43.04 -18.46 -31.85
N LYS A 215 -43.98 -18.87 -30.99
CA LYS A 215 -43.66 -19.34 -29.62
C LYS A 215 -42.69 -20.52 -29.63
N ALA A 216 -42.89 -21.49 -30.53
CA ALA A 216 -41.99 -22.63 -30.69
C ALA A 216 -40.58 -22.22 -31.16
N GLN A 217 -40.50 -21.28 -32.10
CA GLN A 217 -39.21 -20.72 -32.56
C GLN A 217 -38.48 -19.98 -31.43
N VAL A 218 -39.18 -19.15 -30.66
CA VAL A 218 -38.60 -18.45 -29.50
C VAL A 218 -38.08 -19.44 -28.45
N ALA A 219 -38.83 -20.52 -28.17
CA ALA A 219 -38.37 -21.57 -27.26
C ALA A 219 -37.09 -22.25 -27.76
N SER A 220 -36.98 -22.51 -29.06
CA SER A 220 -35.77 -23.08 -29.68
C SER A 220 -34.57 -22.13 -29.56
N VAL A 221 -34.77 -20.84 -29.83
CA VAL A 221 -33.71 -19.81 -29.68
C VAL A 221 -33.24 -19.71 -28.23
N ASN A 222 -34.16 -19.70 -27.26
CA ASN A 222 -33.80 -19.66 -25.84
C ASN A 222 -32.96 -20.89 -25.44
N SER A 223 -33.38 -22.09 -25.86
CA SER A 223 -32.62 -23.33 -25.62
C SER A 223 -31.21 -23.29 -26.25
N PHE A 224 -31.08 -22.70 -27.44
CA PHE A 224 -29.77 -22.50 -28.06
C PHE A 224 -28.88 -21.53 -27.27
N LEU A 225 -29.44 -20.40 -26.81
CA LEU A 225 -28.72 -19.42 -25.98
C LEU A 225 -28.27 -20.02 -24.64
N ASP A 226 -29.13 -20.80 -23.98
CA ASP A 226 -28.81 -21.50 -22.73
C ASP A 226 -27.63 -22.48 -22.93
N ASN A 227 -27.62 -23.21 -24.05
CA ASN A 227 -26.52 -24.11 -24.39
C ASN A 227 -25.21 -23.36 -24.65
N ILE A 228 -25.24 -22.23 -25.37
CA ILE A 228 -24.06 -21.38 -25.57
C ILE A 228 -23.54 -20.87 -24.22
N GLN A 229 -24.42 -20.37 -23.36
CA GLN A 229 -24.03 -19.86 -22.04
C GLN A 229 -23.34 -20.95 -21.21
N LYS A 230 -23.88 -22.17 -21.22
CA LYS A 230 -23.27 -23.33 -20.54
C LYS A 230 -21.87 -23.64 -21.10
N GLN A 231 -21.71 -23.69 -22.42
CA GLN A 231 -20.42 -23.94 -23.06
C GLN A 231 -19.38 -22.86 -22.72
N ILE A 232 -19.78 -21.58 -22.68
CA ILE A 232 -18.90 -20.48 -22.30
C ILE A 232 -18.44 -20.63 -20.85
N ILE A 233 -19.35 -20.96 -19.93
CA ILE A 233 -19.03 -21.17 -18.51
C ILE A 233 -18.04 -22.33 -18.34
N GLU A 234 -18.28 -23.46 -19.00
CA GLU A 234 -17.41 -24.64 -18.97
C GLU A 234 -16.02 -24.33 -19.54
N ALA A 235 -15.96 -23.69 -20.71
CA ALA A 235 -14.71 -23.31 -21.35
C ALA A 235 -13.89 -22.33 -20.48
N ASN A 236 -14.55 -21.32 -19.89
CA ASN A 236 -13.88 -20.33 -19.04
C ASN A 236 -13.36 -20.95 -17.73
N THR A 237 -14.13 -21.87 -17.14
CA THR A 237 -13.71 -22.63 -15.95
C THR A 237 -12.50 -23.49 -16.25
N SER A 238 -12.52 -24.23 -17.36
CA SER A 238 -11.39 -25.06 -17.82
C SER A 238 -10.14 -24.23 -18.11
N PHE A 239 -10.29 -23.11 -18.82
CA PHE A 239 -9.18 -22.20 -19.12
C PHE A 239 -8.55 -21.63 -17.84
N THR A 240 -9.39 -21.18 -16.89
CA THR A 240 -8.92 -20.65 -15.61
C THR A 240 -8.13 -21.69 -14.81
N ALA A 241 -8.65 -22.92 -14.73
CA ALA A 241 -7.96 -24.02 -14.04
C ALA A 241 -6.61 -24.36 -14.69
N ASP A 242 -6.56 -24.48 -16.02
CA ASP A 242 -5.33 -24.77 -16.77
C ASP A 242 -4.27 -23.66 -16.58
N GLN A 243 -4.68 -22.39 -16.66
CA GLN A 243 -3.77 -21.27 -16.43
C GLN A 243 -3.28 -21.19 -14.98
N GLN A 244 -4.15 -21.46 -14.01
CA GLN A 244 -3.75 -21.52 -12.60
C GLN A 244 -2.75 -22.65 -12.33
N ALA A 245 -2.93 -23.82 -12.97
CA ALA A 245 -2.00 -24.93 -12.89
C ALA A 245 -0.62 -24.57 -13.49
N LYS A 246 -0.59 -23.96 -14.69
CA LYS A 246 0.65 -23.49 -15.33
C LYS A 246 1.41 -22.46 -14.50
N VAL A 247 0.69 -21.48 -13.93
CA VAL A 247 1.30 -20.47 -13.05
C VAL A 247 1.87 -21.12 -11.79
N SER A 248 1.13 -22.05 -11.18
CA SER A 248 1.61 -22.77 -9.99
C SER A 248 2.87 -23.59 -10.29
N GLN A 249 2.91 -24.25 -11.46
CA GLN A 249 4.09 -24.98 -11.90
C GLN A 249 5.29 -24.05 -12.12
N LEU A 250 5.10 -22.90 -12.79
CA LEU A 250 6.16 -21.92 -13.00
C LEU A 250 6.71 -21.37 -11.68
N ILE A 251 5.85 -21.09 -10.70
CA ILE A 251 6.27 -20.67 -9.36
C ILE A 251 7.14 -21.75 -8.72
N SER A 252 6.69 -23.01 -8.75
CA SER A 252 7.43 -24.16 -8.20
C SER A 252 8.79 -24.34 -8.88
N ASP A 253 8.85 -24.24 -10.21
CA ASP A 253 10.08 -24.36 -10.98
C ASP A 253 11.08 -23.24 -10.65
N VAL A 254 10.60 -22.00 -10.49
CA VAL A 254 11.43 -20.86 -10.08
C VAL A 254 11.95 -21.03 -8.65
N GLN A 255 11.09 -21.46 -7.72
CA GLN A 255 11.48 -21.74 -6.32
C GLN A 255 12.55 -22.82 -6.25
N LYS A 256 12.40 -23.90 -7.05
CA LYS A 256 13.39 -24.97 -7.15
C LYS A 256 14.73 -24.45 -7.69
N LYS A 257 14.71 -23.73 -8.81
CA LYS A 257 15.94 -23.14 -9.39
C LYS A 257 16.65 -22.20 -8.41
N LEU A 258 15.89 -21.39 -7.67
CA LEU A 258 16.46 -20.50 -6.66
C LEU A 258 17.11 -21.29 -5.53
N THR A 259 16.42 -22.32 -5.03
CA THR A 259 16.93 -23.21 -3.97
C THR A 259 18.22 -23.92 -4.40
N ASP A 260 18.22 -24.50 -5.60
CA ASP A 260 19.39 -25.19 -6.18
C ASP A 260 20.56 -24.22 -6.37
N SER A 261 20.29 -22.98 -6.82
CA SER A 261 21.34 -21.95 -6.98
C SER A 261 21.93 -21.52 -5.64
N ILE A 262 21.11 -21.36 -4.59
CA ILE A 262 21.59 -21.02 -3.24
C ILE A 262 22.48 -22.15 -2.70
N ALA A 263 22.05 -23.41 -2.85
CA ALA A 263 22.82 -24.57 -2.40
C ALA A 263 24.17 -24.69 -3.14
N SER A 264 24.16 -24.44 -4.46
CA SER A 264 25.39 -24.42 -5.27
C SER A 264 26.34 -23.30 -4.81
N MET A 265 25.81 -22.11 -4.55
CA MET A 265 26.61 -21.00 -4.02
C MET A 265 27.21 -21.30 -2.65
N GLN A 266 26.43 -21.88 -1.73
CA GLN A 266 26.92 -22.30 -0.41
C GLN A 266 28.06 -23.31 -0.53
N THR A 267 27.88 -24.33 -1.37
CA THR A 267 28.92 -25.35 -1.62
C THR A 267 30.20 -24.72 -2.17
N LYS A 268 30.06 -23.78 -3.10
CA LYS A 268 31.22 -23.05 -3.66
C LYS A 268 31.92 -22.21 -2.60
N PHE A 269 31.18 -21.46 -1.78
CA PHE A 269 31.76 -20.67 -0.70
C PHE A 269 32.50 -21.52 0.34
N GLU A 270 31.96 -22.69 0.70
CA GLU A 270 32.65 -23.64 1.58
C GLU A 270 33.96 -24.15 0.98
N SER A 271 33.98 -24.43 -0.33
CA SER A 271 35.20 -24.83 -1.05
C SER A 271 36.23 -23.70 -1.07
N ASP A 272 35.83 -22.51 -1.52
CA ASP A 272 36.71 -21.33 -1.60
C ASP A 272 37.29 -20.99 -0.21
N SER A 273 36.49 -21.13 0.85
CA SER A 273 36.95 -20.92 2.23
C SER A 273 37.99 -21.95 2.68
N LYS A 274 37.85 -23.23 2.29
CA LYS A 274 38.83 -24.28 2.61
C LYS A 274 40.14 -24.03 1.87
N ASP A 275 40.06 -23.64 0.60
CA ASP A 275 41.24 -23.34 -0.22
C ASP A 275 42.01 -22.14 0.32
N LEU A 276 41.31 -21.05 0.67
CA LEU A 276 41.92 -19.88 1.32
C LEU A 276 42.59 -20.25 2.65
N LYS A 277 41.95 -21.10 3.46
CA LYS A 277 42.55 -21.59 4.70
C LYS A 277 43.83 -22.40 4.43
N SER A 278 43.80 -23.30 3.45
CA SER A 278 44.96 -24.08 3.05
C SER A 278 46.12 -23.20 2.57
N GLN A 279 45.83 -22.20 1.72
CA GLN A 279 46.82 -21.22 1.28
C GLN A 279 47.40 -20.41 2.44
N SER A 280 46.55 -19.97 3.38
CA SER A 280 47.00 -19.26 4.58
C SER A 280 47.91 -20.14 5.45
N ASP A 281 47.53 -21.39 5.69
CA ASP A 281 48.30 -22.34 6.49
C ASP A 281 49.67 -22.62 5.80
N GLN A 282 49.69 -22.71 4.47
CA GLN A 282 50.93 -22.83 3.68
C GLN A 282 51.84 -21.60 3.80
N VAL A 283 51.30 -20.39 3.67
CA VAL A 283 52.07 -19.14 3.84
C VAL A 283 52.67 -19.05 5.24
N ILE A 284 51.91 -19.43 6.28
CA ILE A 284 52.41 -19.47 7.65
C ILE A 284 53.58 -20.47 7.78
N ALA A 285 53.45 -21.65 7.17
CA ALA A 285 54.51 -22.66 7.17
C ALA A 285 55.77 -22.16 6.44
N ASP A 286 55.62 -21.54 5.28
CA ASP A 286 56.72 -21.01 4.47
C ASP A 286 57.46 -19.87 5.21
N LEU A 287 56.72 -18.95 5.83
CA LEU A 287 57.29 -17.89 6.65
C LEU A 287 58.07 -18.45 7.85
N LYS A 288 57.53 -19.48 8.52
CA LYS A 288 58.19 -20.14 9.65
C LYS A 288 59.48 -20.83 9.20
N ASN A 289 59.46 -21.53 8.07
CA ASN A 289 60.62 -22.21 7.51
C ASN A 289 61.70 -21.20 7.07
N SER A 290 61.30 -20.13 6.38
CA SER A 290 62.21 -19.06 5.97
C SER A 290 62.85 -18.36 7.18
N SER A 291 62.05 -18.05 8.21
CA SER A 291 62.55 -17.47 9.46
C SER A 291 63.55 -18.40 10.17
N ASN A 292 63.24 -19.69 10.27
CA ASN A 292 64.15 -20.68 10.85
C ASN A 292 65.47 -20.78 10.08
N ALA A 293 65.42 -20.74 8.74
CA ALA A 293 66.62 -20.74 7.90
C ALA A 293 67.46 -19.48 8.16
N ALA A 294 66.85 -18.30 8.18
CA ALA A 294 67.53 -17.05 8.48
C ALA A 294 68.17 -17.03 9.89
N ILE A 295 67.47 -17.57 10.90
CA ILE A 295 68.02 -17.73 12.26
C ILE A 295 69.26 -18.64 12.24
N LYS A 296 69.19 -19.76 11.53
CA LYS A 296 70.31 -20.71 11.42
C LYS A 296 71.51 -20.08 10.70
N ASP A 297 71.28 -19.30 9.65
CA ASP A 297 72.31 -18.57 8.92
C ASP A 297 72.96 -17.49 9.81
N MET A 298 72.16 -16.74 10.58
CA MET A 298 72.68 -15.78 11.57
C MET A 298 73.55 -16.47 12.62
N GLN A 299 73.11 -17.61 13.17
CA GLN A 299 73.90 -18.39 14.14
C GLN A 299 75.22 -18.88 13.54
N SER A 300 75.21 -19.36 12.30
CA SER A 300 76.40 -19.79 11.57
C SER A 300 77.38 -18.63 11.34
N ASN A 301 76.87 -17.48 10.90
CA ASN A 301 77.67 -16.26 10.70
C ASN A 301 78.25 -15.75 12.02
N GLN A 302 77.48 -15.76 13.10
CA GLN A 302 77.93 -15.39 14.45
C GLN A 302 79.06 -16.33 14.91
N SER A 303 78.91 -17.64 14.73
CA SER A 303 79.95 -18.63 15.06
C SER A 303 81.23 -18.39 14.25
N THR A 304 81.11 -18.08 12.95
CA THR A 304 82.24 -17.77 12.08
C THR A 304 82.95 -16.49 12.51
N ALA A 305 82.19 -15.44 12.82
CA ALA A 305 82.74 -14.18 13.33
C ALA A 305 83.46 -14.38 14.67
N MET A 306 82.87 -15.15 15.60
CA MET A 306 83.51 -15.50 16.87
C MET A 306 84.80 -16.29 16.68
N ALA A 307 84.84 -17.25 15.75
CA ALA A 307 86.07 -17.98 15.43
C ALA A 307 87.17 -17.05 14.93
N LYS A 308 86.82 -16.08 14.07
CA LYS A 308 87.76 -15.07 13.57
C LYS A 308 88.25 -14.14 14.67
N VAL A 309 87.36 -13.63 15.53
CA VAL A 309 87.74 -12.83 16.71
C VAL A 309 88.70 -13.60 17.62
N ASN A 310 88.42 -14.88 17.89
CA ASN A 310 89.30 -15.73 18.70
C ASN A 310 90.67 -15.91 18.03
N GLN A 311 90.71 -16.06 16.70
CA GLN A 311 91.95 -16.14 15.94
C GLN A 311 92.73 -14.82 16.01
N ASP A 312 92.06 -13.68 15.84
CA ASP A 312 92.66 -12.36 15.93
C ASP A 312 93.22 -12.09 17.34
N ILE A 313 92.49 -12.46 18.39
CA ILE A 313 92.96 -12.41 19.79
C ILE A 313 94.21 -13.29 19.96
N SER A 314 94.19 -14.52 19.44
CA SER A 314 95.33 -15.44 19.50
C SER A 314 96.56 -14.86 18.80
N ASN A 315 96.38 -14.28 17.60
CA ASN A 315 97.44 -13.63 16.85
C ASN A 315 98.00 -12.41 17.59
N ALA A 316 97.13 -11.55 18.12
CA ALA A 316 97.53 -10.40 18.92
C ALA A 316 98.35 -10.82 20.16
N ASN A 317 97.94 -11.90 20.84
CA ASN A 317 98.70 -12.45 21.97
C ASN A 317 100.10 -12.93 21.55
N ILE A 318 100.25 -13.58 20.38
CA ILE A 318 101.56 -13.95 19.83
C ILE A 318 102.43 -12.71 19.57
N SER A 319 101.86 -11.68 18.93
CA SER A 319 102.57 -10.42 18.65
C SER A 319 103.01 -9.69 19.93
N ILE A 320 102.15 -9.65 20.96
CA ILE A 320 102.50 -9.09 22.28
C ILE A 320 103.69 -9.85 22.89
N LYS A 321 103.68 -11.19 22.80
CA LYS A 321 104.78 -12.02 23.34
C LYS A 321 106.10 -11.75 22.61
N GLN A 322 106.08 -11.60 21.28
CA GLN A 322 107.27 -11.22 20.50
C GLN A 322 107.80 -9.82 20.84
N LEU A 323 106.90 -8.85 21.10
CA LEU A 323 107.28 -7.52 21.57
C LEU A 323 107.92 -7.57 22.96
N GLN A 324 107.40 -8.40 23.86
CA GLN A 324 108.00 -8.63 25.18
C GLN A 324 109.39 -9.28 25.07
N GLU A 325 109.56 -10.28 24.22
CA GLU A 325 110.86 -10.95 23.99
C GLU A 325 111.90 -10.02 23.33
N SER A 326 111.48 -9.13 22.42
CA SER A 326 112.38 -8.14 21.81
C SER A 326 112.75 -6.98 22.75
N ALA A 327 111.85 -6.54 23.63
CA ALA A 327 112.12 -5.52 24.66
C ALA A 327 113.16 -5.99 25.71
N VAL A 328 113.19 -7.29 26.03
CA VAL A 328 114.19 -7.87 26.96
C VAL A 328 115.61 -7.85 26.36
N SER A 329 115.77 -7.76 25.03
CA SER A 329 117.08 -7.65 24.36
C SER A 329 117.60 -6.22 24.16
N LYS A 330 116.82 -5.18 24.51
CA LYS A 330 117.19 -3.76 24.35
C LYS A 330 117.07 -2.92 25.62
N ALA A 331 116.86 -3.52 26.78
CA ALA A 331 116.89 -2.81 28.06
C ALA A 331 118.34 -2.51 28.49
N SER A 332 118.80 -1.28 28.24
CA SER A 332 119.91 -0.68 29.00
C SER A 332 119.39 -0.20 30.37
N PRO A 333 120.18 -0.28 31.45
CA PRO A 333 119.73 0.15 32.78
C PRO A 333 119.54 1.67 32.81
N LEU A 334 118.36 2.12 33.25
CA LEU A 334 118.15 3.53 33.59
C LEU A 334 118.95 3.84 34.86
N SER A 335 119.93 4.73 34.73
CA SER A 335 120.84 5.14 35.78
C SER A 335 120.17 5.99 36.86
N SER A 336 120.66 5.79 38.08
CA SER A 336 120.36 6.53 39.31
C SER A 336 120.63 8.03 39.19
N VAL A 337 119.69 8.85 39.68
CA VAL A 337 119.89 10.29 39.91
C VAL A 337 120.10 10.51 41.41
N ASP A 338 121.34 10.85 41.78
CA ASP A 338 121.70 11.39 43.10
C ASP A 338 121.06 12.78 43.29
N LYS A 339 120.39 12.98 44.44
CA LYS A 339 119.83 14.28 44.84
C LYS A 339 120.73 14.89 45.94
N PRO A 340 121.10 16.19 45.88
CA PRO A 340 121.82 16.84 46.96
C PRO A 340 120.92 17.06 48.19
N GLN A 341 121.43 16.70 49.37
CA GLN A 341 120.77 16.88 50.68
C GLN A 341 121.21 18.21 51.33
N LEU A 342 120.27 18.92 51.97
CA LEU A 342 120.55 20.06 52.85
C LEU A 342 120.65 19.56 54.30
N THR A 343 121.77 19.84 54.97
CA THR A 343 122.02 19.44 56.37
C THR A 343 121.88 20.62 57.34
N GLN A 344 121.88 20.29 58.64
CA GLN A 344 121.48 21.11 59.79
C GLN A 344 122.07 22.54 59.89
N ASP A 345 123.25 22.79 59.30
CA ASP A 345 123.99 24.06 59.41
C ASP A 345 123.90 24.96 58.17
N ALA A 346 123.08 24.61 57.18
CA ALA A 346 122.96 25.38 55.94
C ALA A 346 122.13 26.67 56.11
N ASN A 347 122.64 27.80 55.61
CA ASN A 347 121.87 29.04 55.53
C ASN A 347 120.95 29.02 54.30
N TRP A 348 119.64 29.13 54.49
CA TRP A 348 118.66 28.97 53.40
C TRP A 348 118.69 30.14 52.42
N ASP A 349 119.21 31.28 52.84
CA ASP A 349 119.36 32.47 51.99
C ASP A 349 120.39 32.27 50.86
N ASP A 350 121.32 31.31 51.02
CA ASP A 350 122.38 31.02 50.03
C ASP A 350 121.86 30.20 48.83
N TYR A 351 120.64 29.63 48.94
CA TYR A 351 120.04 28.81 47.90
C TYR A 351 119.16 29.65 46.98
N ALA A 352 119.83 30.41 46.10
CA ALA A 352 119.21 31.24 45.07
C ALA A 352 119.22 30.59 43.67
N ASN A 353 119.62 29.33 43.52
CA ASN A 353 119.62 28.61 42.23
C ASN A 353 118.39 27.72 42.09
N SER A 354 117.79 27.66 40.90
CA SER A 354 116.60 26.86 40.65
C SER A 354 116.84 25.36 40.94
N GLY A 355 115.94 24.75 41.72
CA GLY A 355 116.05 23.34 42.08
C GLY A 355 115.05 22.89 43.15
N VAL A 356 115.00 21.58 43.38
CA VAL A 356 114.25 20.95 44.48
C VAL A 356 115.24 20.31 45.44
N TYR A 357 115.20 20.74 46.70
CA TYR A 357 116.12 20.33 47.75
C TYR A 357 115.38 19.60 48.86
N LEU A 358 115.97 18.51 49.36
CA LEU A 358 115.48 17.81 50.56
C LEU A 358 116.08 18.49 51.79
N VAL A 359 115.22 18.91 52.71
CA VAL A 359 115.58 19.58 53.96
C VAL A 359 115.51 18.58 55.12
N LEU A 360 116.63 18.39 55.83
CA LEU A 360 116.74 17.49 56.98
C LEU A 360 117.33 18.23 58.19
N GLY A 361 116.49 18.54 59.19
CA GLY A 361 116.94 18.98 60.51
C GLY A 361 117.57 20.38 60.60
N ALA A 362 117.23 21.31 59.71
CA ALA A 362 117.81 22.66 59.71
C ALA A 362 117.32 23.52 60.89
N SER A 363 118.24 24.25 61.53
CA SER A 363 117.95 25.24 62.57
C SER A 363 118.86 26.46 62.43
N GLY A 364 118.31 27.65 62.15
CA GLY A 364 119.10 28.88 61.97
C GLY A 364 118.25 30.16 62.03
N GLY A 365 118.81 31.21 62.64
CA GLY A 365 118.09 32.38 63.19
C GLY A 365 117.31 33.32 62.27
N ASN A 366 117.15 33.01 60.98
CA ASN A 366 116.28 33.75 60.04
C ASN A 366 115.42 32.83 59.13
N ASN A 367 115.48 31.52 59.35
CA ASN A 367 115.09 30.53 58.35
C ASN A 367 113.97 29.62 58.90
N ILE A 368 112.72 29.98 58.57
CA ILE A 368 111.44 29.25 58.70
C ILE A 368 110.49 29.84 59.79
N PRO A 369 109.17 30.01 59.50
CA PRO A 369 108.17 30.55 60.44
C PRO A 369 107.59 29.54 61.46
N ILE A 370 108.19 28.36 61.66
CA ILE A 370 107.79 27.40 62.71
C ILE A 370 108.71 27.54 63.92
N GLY A 371 108.11 27.67 65.11
CA GLY A 371 108.83 27.88 66.36
C GLY A 371 109.71 26.68 66.71
N ALA A 372 110.99 26.94 66.98
CA ALA A 372 112.00 26.05 67.59
C ALA A 372 111.70 24.53 67.56
N GLY A 373 111.95 23.89 66.42
CA GLY A 373 111.88 22.43 66.25
C GLY A 373 112.60 21.99 64.97
N THR A 374 113.08 20.75 64.94
CA THR A 374 113.74 20.13 63.75
C THR A 374 112.81 20.15 62.54
N THR A 375 113.21 20.84 61.48
CA THR A 375 112.40 21.00 60.26
C THR A 375 112.70 19.90 59.24
N TRP A 376 111.67 19.32 58.64
CA TRP A 376 111.78 18.37 57.53
C TRP A 376 110.86 18.81 56.40
N GLY A 377 111.30 18.69 55.17
CA GLY A 377 110.46 19.08 54.03
C GLY A 377 111.19 19.19 52.71
N TYR A 378 110.50 19.80 51.74
CA TYR A 378 111.06 20.10 50.43
C TYR A 378 111.10 21.61 50.21
N LEU A 379 112.28 22.11 49.86
CA LEU A 379 112.48 23.50 49.43
C LEU A 379 112.59 23.51 47.90
N MET A 380 111.69 24.24 47.25
CA MET A 380 111.77 24.54 45.82
C MET A 380 112.22 25.99 45.64
N VAL A 381 113.28 26.18 44.88
CA VAL A 381 113.76 27.51 44.48
C VAL A 381 113.40 27.70 43.01
N LEU A 382 112.76 28.82 42.70
CA LEU A 382 112.37 29.21 41.36
C LEU A 382 113.00 30.56 41.04
N ASN A 383 113.90 30.58 40.06
CA ASN A 383 114.38 31.82 39.47
C ASN A 383 113.53 32.15 38.25
N GLY A 384 112.93 33.34 38.22
CA GLY A 384 112.05 33.66 37.09
C GLY A 384 111.30 34.99 37.08
N SER A 385 111.74 36.02 37.81
CA SER A 385 111.18 37.36 37.60
C SER A 385 112.11 38.21 36.72
N PRO A 386 111.60 39.02 35.77
CA PRO A 386 112.42 39.89 34.90
C PRO A 386 113.31 40.91 35.65
N SER A 387 113.12 41.06 36.96
CA SER A 387 113.92 41.91 37.86
C SER A 387 115.05 41.16 38.60
N GLY A 388 115.35 39.91 38.22
CA GLY A 388 116.47 39.13 38.77
C GLY A 388 116.22 38.51 40.16
N GLY A 389 114.99 38.57 40.67
CA GLY A 389 114.62 37.99 41.97
C GLY A 389 114.39 36.47 41.93
N ALA A 390 114.62 35.82 43.08
CA ALA A 390 114.37 34.40 43.32
C ALA A 390 113.17 34.22 44.25
N VAL A 391 112.42 33.13 44.06
CA VAL A 391 111.31 32.72 44.93
C VAL A 391 111.64 31.39 45.58
N GLN A 392 111.43 31.31 46.89
CA GLN A 392 111.52 30.07 47.64
C GLN A 392 110.13 29.63 48.08
N ILE A 393 109.82 28.37 47.83
CA ILE A 393 108.60 27.70 48.27
C ILE A 393 109.02 26.53 49.15
N TYR A 394 108.58 26.54 50.40
CA TYR A 394 108.86 25.48 51.35
C TYR A 394 107.59 24.72 51.69
N TYR A 395 107.67 23.40 51.56
CA TYR A 395 106.64 22.45 51.97
C TYR A 395 107.10 21.75 53.25
N ASP A 396 106.42 22.05 54.35
CA ASP A 396 106.68 21.47 55.67
C ASP A 396 105.98 20.12 55.81
N CYS A 397 106.73 19.06 56.12
CA CYS A 397 106.18 17.72 56.31
C CYS A 397 106.11 17.26 57.78
N VAL A 398 106.40 18.12 58.75
CA VAL A 398 106.48 17.73 60.18
C VAL A 398 105.27 18.17 60.99
N ASP A 399 104.78 19.41 60.81
CA ASP A 399 103.67 19.92 61.61
C ASP A 399 102.30 19.65 60.97
N THR A 400 101.34 19.20 61.79
CA THR A 400 99.92 19.14 61.41
C THR A 400 99.19 20.41 61.86
N PRO A 401 98.47 21.12 60.96
CA PRO A 401 98.30 20.80 59.56
C PRO A 401 99.49 21.23 58.69
N VAL A 402 99.86 20.36 57.74
CA VAL A 402 100.92 20.59 56.75
C VAL A 402 100.71 21.93 56.07
N ALA A 403 101.76 22.73 56.00
CA ALA A 403 101.70 24.11 55.52
C ALA A 403 102.64 24.37 54.35
N LEU A 404 102.18 25.22 53.43
CA LEU A 404 102.98 25.73 52.32
C LEU A 404 103.39 27.18 52.62
N TYR A 405 104.68 27.46 52.55
CA TYR A 405 105.25 28.78 52.77
C TYR A 405 105.93 29.29 51.50
N MET A 406 105.88 30.60 51.26
CA MET A 406 106.68 31.25 50.23
C MET A 406 107.37 32.50 50.74
N ARG A 407 108.52 32.83 50.14
CA ARG A 407 109.16 34.15 50.21
C ARG A 407 109.85 34.46 48.90
N GLY A 408 110.16 35.73 48.67
CA GLY A 408 110.91 36.15 47.49
C GLY A 408 111.92 37.23 47.81
N THR A 409 112.89 37.45 46.93
CA THR A 409 113.78 38.61 47.04
C THR A 409 113.15 39.86 46.42
N ARG A 410 113.30 41.02 47.09
CA ARG A 410 112.84 42.33 46.59
C ARG A 410 113.76 43.45 47.11
N GLY A 411 113.92 44.53 46.33
CA GLY A 411 114.76 45.69 46.67
C GLY A 411 116.08 45.75 45.90
N ASP A 412 116.88 46.80 46.12
CA ASP A 412 118.25 46.95 45.61
C ASP A 412 119.18 47.44 46.75
N PRO A 413 120.08 46.59 47.29
CA PRO A 413 120.34 45.20 46.88
C PRO A 413 119.15 44.26 47.20
N LEU A 414 119.03 43.18 46.42
CA LEU A 414 117.99 42.17 46.61
C LEU A 414 118.11 41.52 48.00
N ALA A 415 117.08 41.68 48.82
CA ALA A 415 116.98 41.06 50.14
C ALA A 415 115.78 40.10 50.20
N TRP A 416 115.92 38.99 50.93
CA TRP A 416 114.82 38.05 51.16
C TRP A 416 113.72 38.70 52.00
N SER A 417 112.47 38.57 51.54
CA SER A 417 111.30 38.93 52.34
C SER A 417 111.12 37.92 53.49
N SER A 418 110.38 38.33 54.51
CA SER A 418 109.82 37.39 55.48
C SER A 418 108.97 36.32 54.79
N TRP A 419 108.90 35.14 55.41
CA TRP A 419 108.05 34.04 54.95
C TRP A 419 106.56 34.37 55.08
N ILE A 420 105.80 34.02 54.05
CA ILE A 420 104.35 34.12 53.98
C ILE A 420 103.78 32.70 53.97
N LYS A 421 102.88 32.40 54.92
CA LYS A 421 102.10 31.16 54.90
C LYS A 421 100.97 31.27 53.88
N LEU A 422 100.98 30.43 52.86
CA LEU A 422 99.99 30.49 51.78
C LEU A 422 98.71 29.74 52.10
N THR A 423 98.86 28.54 52.65
CA THR A 423 97.75 27.62 52.85
C THR A 423 98.17 26.51 53.82
N THR A 424 97.18 25.90 54.46
CA THR A 424 97.32 24.61 55.16
C THR A 424 96.57 23.54 54.37
N LEU A 425 97.03 22.30 54.40
CA LEU A 425 96.45 21.19 53.65
C LEU A 425 94.94 21.00 53.94
N ASP A 426 94.50 21.30 55.17
CA ASP A 426 93.09 21.29 55.59
C ASP A 426 92.21 22.28 54.80
N SER A 427 92.79 23.33 54.21
CA SER A 427 92.06 24.39 53.49
C SER A 427 91.84 24.13 51.99
N LEU A 428 92.31 22.98 51.47
CA LEU A 428 92.11 22.54 50.08
C LEU A 428 91.08 21.42 49.94
N ASN A 429 90.79 20.70 51.02
CA ASN A 429 89.78 19.66 51.01
C ASN A 429 88.37 20.29 50.85
N GLY A 430 87.64 19.88 49.81
CA GLY A 430 86.29 20.39 49.54
C GLY A 430 86.23 21.65 48.68
N LYS A 431 87.36 22.21 48.20
CA LYS A 431 87.35 23.34 47.25
C LYS A 431 87.08 22.90 45.81
N THR A 432 86.34 23.73 45.09
CA THR A 432 86.03 23.53 43.67
C THR A 432 86.84 24.51 42.85
N ILE A 433 87.64 24.01 41.91
CA ILE A 433 88.35 24.80 40.91
C ILE A 433 87.50 24.84 39.66
N THR A 434 87.20 26.03 39.16
CA THR A 434 86.40 26.25 37.96
C THR A 434 87.25 26.83 36.84
N GLY A 435 87.09 26.32 35.63
CA GLY A 435 87.70 26.85 34.40
C GLY A 435 86.82 26.52 33.20
N LYS A 436 87.20 26.93 31.99
CA LYS A 436 86.48 26.59 30.75
C LYS A 436 87.33 25.66 29.89
N ASP A 437 86.70 24.72 29.20
CA ASP A 437 87.37 23.87 28.22
C ASP A 437 87.70 24.63 26.93
N SER A 438 88.39 23.96 26.00
CA SER A 438 88.77 24.53 24.70
C SER A 438 87.57 24.88 23.81
N ALA A 439 86.34 24.48 24.17
CA ALA A 439 85.09 24.86 23.52
C ALA A 439 84.32 25.95 24.32
N GLY A 440 84.88 26.47 25.41
CA GLY A 440 84.32 27.54 26.22
C GLY A 440 83.28 27.10 27.27
N LYS A 441 83.15 25.79 27.52
CA LYS A 441 82.20 25.24 28.50
C LYS A 441 82.84 25.20 29.89
N ASP A 442 82.11 25.67 30.90
CA ASP A 442 82.58 25.64 32.29
C ASP A 442 82.76 24.20 32.79
N ILE A 443 83.98 23.86 33.19
CA ILE A 443 84.38 22.66 33.92
C ILE A 443 84.69 23.05 35.35
N SER A 444 84.09 22.31 36.28
CA SER A 444 84.35 22.44 37.71
C SER A 444 84.94 21.13 38.23
N ILE A 445 86.13 21.17 38.81
CA ILE A 445 86.74 20.01 39.48
C ILE A 445 86.69 20.26 40.98
N LYS A 446 85.96 19.40 41.70
CA LYS A 446 85.90 19.43 43.16
C LYS A 446 86.87 18.41 43.73
N ILE A 447 87.78 18.86 44.58
CA ILE A 447 88.74 17.97 45.26
C ILE A 447 88.03 17.41 46.51
N THR A 448 87.66 16.13 46.46
CA THR A 448 86.88 15.47 47.53
C THR A 448 87.73 14.69 48.54
N GLY A 449 89.04 14.90 48.50
CA GLY A 449 90.03 14.23 49.37
C GLY A 449 91.26 13.85 48.56
N ILE A 450 92.44 13.99 49.17
CA ILE A 450 93.72 13.54 48.62
C ILE A 450 94.16 12.40 49.55
N SER A 451 94.17 11.16 49.04
CA SER A 451 94.62 9.98 49.79
C SER A 451 96.13 9.82 49.76
#